data_AF-A0A8S9KNU0-F1
#
_entry.id   AF-A0A8S9KNU0-F1
#
_cell.length_a   1.000
_cell.length_b   1.000
_cell.length_c   1.000
_cell.angle_alpha   90.00
_cell.angle_beta   90.00
_cell.angle_gamma   90.00
#
_symmetry.space_group_name_H-M   'P 1'
#
loop_
_entity.id
_entity.type
_entity.pdbx_description
1 polymer ?
#
loop_
_entity_poly.entity_id
_entity_poly.type
_entity_poly.pdbx_seq_one_letter_code
_entity_poly.pdbx_strand_id
1 'polypeptide(L)'
;MAATPADVIEHPNAYVFVVDMPGIKGEEIKVQVENENVLVVSGERQRENKESEGVKYVRMERRIGKFMRKFQLPENADLEKISAVCNDGVLKVTVEKLPPPEPKKPKTIQVGLSIFRPEVQEIAMEITNGNNESMYKMDTAWDTWKNNLSSIAE
;
A
#
# COMPACT_ATOMS: atom_id res chain seq x y z
N MET A 1 1.66 15.27 -25.76
CA MET A 1 1.99 15.81 -24.42
C MET A 1 3.43 16.28 -24.41
N ALA A 2 3.72 17.48 -23.89
CA ALA A 2 5.11 17.90 -23.70
C ALA A 2 5.77 16.93 -22.70
N ALA A 3 6.80 16.20 -23.12
CA ALA A 3 7.57 15.36 -22.21
C ALA A 3 8.29 16.32 -21.27
N THR A 4 7.79 16.41 -20.03
CA THR A 4 8.41 17.20 -18.98
C THR A 4 9.31 16.23 -18.21
N PRO A 5 10.65 16.38 -18.31
CA PRO A 5 11.59 15.51 -17.62
C PRO A 5 11.34 15.52 -16.12
N ALA A 6 11.51 14.37 -15.49
CA ALA A 6 11.39 14.24 -14.05
C ALA A 6 12.23 13.09 -13.53
N ASP A 7 12.86 13.32 -12.39
CA ASP A 7 13.56 12.32 -11.60
C ASP A 7 12.81 12.04 -10.31
N VAL A 8 12.93 10.81 -9.81
CA VAL A 8 12.39 10.38 -8.52
C VAL A 8 13.54 9.83 -7.70
N ILE A 9 13.78 10.44 -6.55
CA ILE A 9 14.90 10.14 -5.66
C ILE A 9 14.32 9.62 -4.35
N GLU A 10 14.78 8.44 -3.94
CA GLU A 10 14.48 7.90 -2.63
C GLU A 10 15.58 8.27 -1.64
N HIS A 11 15.20 8.96 -0.57
CA HIS A 11 16.03 9.19 0.60
C HIS A 11 15.55 8.29 1.75
N PRO A 12 16.34 8.12 2.84
CA PRO A 12 15.93 7.31 3.98
C PRO A 12 14.56 7.71 4.57
N ASN A 13 14.27 9.01 4.62
CA ASN A 13 13.08 9.56 5.29
C ASN A 13 12.07 10.21 4.33
N ALA A 14 12.32 10.22 3.02
CA ALA A 14 11.45 10.91 2.06
C ALA A 14 11.61 10.40 0.62
N TYR A 15 10.62 10.68 -0.21
CA TYR A 15 10.69 10.64 -1.66
C TYR A 15 10.73 12.06 -2.22
N VAL A 16 11.63 12.32 -3.17
CA VAL A 16 11.80 13.63 -3.79
C VAL A 16 11.60 13.52 -5.29
N PHE A 17 10.64 14.27 -5.81
CA PHE A 17 10.32 14.36 -7.23
C PHE A 17 10.89 15.68 -7.76
N VAL A 18 11.82 15.59 -8.70
CA VAL A 18 12.44 16.75 -9.34
C VAL A 18 11.90 16.86 -10.75
N VAL A 19 11.26 17.97 -11.10
CA VAL A 19 10.58 18.14 -12.38
C VAL A 19 10.99 19.46 -13.03
N ASP A 20 11.45 19.40 -14.28
CA ASP A 20 11.88 20.58 -15.01
C ASP A 20 10.67 21.43 -15.41
N MET A 21 10.57 22.65 -14.89
CA MET A 21 9.49 23.61 -15.13
C MET A 21 10.00 25.00 -15.59
N PRO A 22 10.90 25.09 -16.58
CA PRO A 22 11.47 26.38 -16.96
C PRO A 22 10.42 27.32 -17.54
N GLY A 23 10.41 28.55 -17.05
CA GLY A 23 9.54 29.62 -17.53
C GLY A 23 8.07 29.51 -17.12
N ILE A 24 7.75 28.70 -16.10
CA ILE A 24 6.42 28.61 -15.51
C ILE A 24 6.46 29.25 -14.13
N LYS A 25 5.50 30.11 -13.82
CA LYS A 25 5.39 30.71 -12.47
C LYS A 25 4.91 29.66 -11.48
N GLY A 26 5.38 29.73 -10.23
CA GLY A 26 4.97 28.77 -9.19
C GLY A 26 3.46 28.66 -9.03
N GLU A 27 2.74 29.78 -9.15
CA GLU A 27 1.27 29.86 -9.08
C GLU A 27 0.54 29.10 -10.21
N GLU A 28 1.20 28.88 -11.34
CA GLU A 28 0.66 28.17 -12.51
C GLU A 28 0.92 26.65 -12.43
N ILE A 29 1.71 26.21 -11.45
CA ILE A 29 2.03 24.80 -11.21
C ILE A 29 1.03 24.25 -10.18
N LYS A 30 0.34 23.17 -10.57
CA LYS A 30 -0.62 22.48 -9.69
C LYS A 30 -0.06 21.14 -9.28
N VAL A 31 0.09 20.94 -7.96
CA VAL A 31 0.53 19.69 -7.34
C VAL A 31 -0.61 19.15 -6.48
N GLN A 32 -1.03 17.90 -6.72
CA GLN A 32 -2.16 17.27 -6.03
C GLN A 32 -1.91 15.78 -5.84
N VAL A 33 -2.67 15.16 -4.92
CA VAL A 33 -2.78 13.69 -4.83
C VAL A 33 -4.17 13.29 -5.32
N GLU A 34 -4.22 12.40 -6.30
CA GLU A 34 -5.46 11.82 -6.85
C GLU A 34 -5.51 10.32 -6.51
N ASN A 35 -6.71 9.73 -6.54
CA ASN A 35 -6.90 8.27 -6.35
C ASN A 35 -6.15 7.72 -5.13
N GLU A 36 -6.26 8.43 -4.01
CA GLU A 36 -5.65 8.11 -2.70
C GLU A 36 -4.12 8.20 -2.63
N ASN A 37 -3.38 7.94 -3.70
CA ASN A 37 -1.93 7.74 -3.65
C ASN A 37 -1.17 8.37 -4.84
N VAL A 38 -1.85 8.81 -5.90
CA VAL A 38 -1.17 9.24 -7.12
C VAL A 38 -0.78 10.72 -7.03
N LEU A 39 0.52 11.02 -6.92
CA LEU A 39 1.03 12.38 -7.02
C LEU A 39 0.92 12.88 -8.46
N VAL A 40 0.18 13.96 -8.66
CA VAL A 40 -0.06 14.61 -9.95
C VAL A 40 0.54 16.01 -9.96
N VAL A 41 1.47 16.22 -10.90
CA VAL A 41 2.06 17.53 -11.19
C VAL A 41 1.59 17.97 -12.56
N SER A 42 0.94 19.13 -12.64
CA SER A 42 0.34 19.63 -13.88
C SER A 42 0.51 21.14 -14.02
N GLY A 43 0.35 21.63 -15.24
CA GLY A 43 0.43 23.05 -15.57
C GLY A 43 0.43 23.25 -17.08
N GLU A 44 0.67 24.49 -17.51
CA GLU A 44 0.66 24.87 -18.91
C GLU A 44 1.82 25.79 -19.24
N ARG A 45 2.62 25.42 -20.25
CA ARG A 45 3.62 26.32 -20.81
C ARG A 45 2.95 27.18 -21.86
N GLN A 46 2.75 28.46 -21.56
CA GLN A 46 2.19 29.40 -22.51
C GLN A 46 3.28 30.11 -23.33
N ARG A 47 2.91 30.58 -24.51
CA ARG A 47 3.76 31.46 -25.30
C ARG A 47 3.63 32.88 -24.75
N GLU A 48 4.72 33.64 -24.70
CA GLU A 48 4.57 35.09 -24.69
C GLU A 48 3.96 35.50 -26.03
N ASN A 49 2.71 35.95 -25.97
CA ASN A 49 1.95 36.33 -27.15
C ASN A 49 2.45 37.70 -27.65
N LYS A 50 3.56 37.69 -28.36
CA LYS A 50 4.10 38.83 -29.09
C LYS A 50 4.55 38.38 -30.47
N GLU A 51 3.58 38.00 -31.30
CA GLU A 51 3.67 38.37 -32.72
C GLU A 51 3.36 39.87 -32.77
N SER A 52 4.31 40.67 -32.30
CA SER A 52 4.33 42.09 -32.58
C SER A 52 4.49 42.25 -34.09
N GLU A 53 3.89 43.28 -34.68
CA GLU A 53 4.13 43.59 -36.09
C GLU A 53 5.65 43.59 -36.38
N GLY A 54 6.08 42.75 -37.33
CA GLY A 54 7.49 42.61 -37.71
C GLY A 54 8.29 41.52 -37.00
N VAL A 55 7.74 40.78 -36.03
CA VAL A 55 8.45 39.68 -35.34
C VAL A 55 8.02 38.31 -35.89
N LYS A 56 8.98 37.54 -36.42
CA LYS A 56 8.75 36.18 -36.93
C LYS A 56 9.68 35.18 -36.24
N TYR A 57 9.12 34.03 -35.87
CA TYR A 57 9.91 32.89 -35.41
C TYR A 57 10.71 32.29 -36.57
N VAL A 58 12.04 32.29 -36.44
CA VAL A 58 12.92 31.60 -37.40
C VAL A 58 12.93 30.09 -37.13
N ARG A 59 12.82 29.69 -35.86
CA ARG A 59 12.80 28.28 -35.42
C ARG A 59 12.11 28.15 -34.07
N MET A 60 11.44 27.03 -33.84
CA MET A 60 10.76 26.71 -32.59
C MET A 60 11.12 25.30 -32.12
N GLU A 61 11.78 25.20 -30.98
CA GLU A 61 12.17 23.92 -30.35
C GLU A 61 11.51 23.72 -28.98
N ARG A 62 11.24 24.82 -28.28
CA ARG A 62 10.59 24.80 -26.97
C ARG A 62 9.17 24.27 -27.13
N ARG A 63 8.83 23.24 -26.34
CA ARG A 63 7.47 22.70 -26.31
C ARG A 63 6.53 23.63 -25.54
N ILE A 64 5.37 23.89 -26.13
CA ILE A 64 4.29 24.72 -25.58
C ILE A 64 3.10 23.82 -25.27
N GLY A 65 2.26 24.23 -24.32
CA GLY A 65 0.99 23.60 -23.98
C GLY A 65 1.00 22.91 -22.63
N LYS A 66 -0.09 22.18 -22.38
CA LYS A 66 -0.35 21.50 -21.11
C LYS A 66 0.59 20.31 -20.90
N PHE A 67 1.01 20.14 -19.65
CA PHE A 67 1.76 18.98 -19.20
C PHE A 67 1.10 18.37 -17.96
N MET A 68 1.30 17.07 -17.80
CA MET A 68 0.86 16.32 -16.64
C MET A 68 1.84 15.17 -16.42
N ARG A 69 2.32 15.03 -15.18
CA ARG A 69 3.12 13.90 -14.70
C ARG A 69 2.37 13.28 -13.54
N LYS A 70 2.25 11.96 -13.56
CA LYS A 70 1.64 11.17 -12.49
C LYS A 70 2.68 10.21 -11.95
N PHE A 71 2.77 10.12 -10.63
CA PHE A 71 3.67 9.21 -9.94
C PHE A 71 2.87 8.44 -8.90
N GLN A 72 2.95 7.11 -8.94
CA GLN A 72 2.41 6.28 -7.87
C GLN A 72 3.31 6.46 -6.64
N LEU A 73 2.75 6.87 -5.52
CA LEU A 73 3.48 6.96 -4.27
C LEU A 73 3.60 5.55 -3.63
N PRO A 74 4.73 5.22 -3.01
CA PRO A 74 4.83 4.00 -2.21
C PRO A 74 3.90 4.02 -0.99
N GLU A 75 3.55 2.85 -0.45
CA GLU A 75 2.61 2.74 0.68
C GLU A 75 3.08 3.44 1.96
N ASN A 76 4.39 3.57 2.14
CA ASN A 76 4.98 4.26 3.28
C ASN A 76 5.14 5.77 3.07
N ALA A 77 4.51 6.37 2.05
CA ALA A 77 4.48 7.82 1.87
C ALA A 77 3.48 8.46 2.84
N ASP A 78 3.92 9.53 3.53
CA ASP A 78 3.09 10.34 4.40
C ASP A 78 2.39 11.44 3.58
N LEU A 79 1.12 11.23 3.25
CA LEU A 79 0.33 12.13 2.41
C LEU A 79 -0.03 13.44 3.11
N GLU A 80 0.08 13.51 4.43
CA GLU A 80 -0.16 14.73 5.20
C GLU A 80 1.08 15.66 5.16
N LYS A 81 2.24 15.10 4.82
CA LYS A 81 3.52 15.81 4.81
C LYS A 81 4.13 15.88 3.42
N ILE A 82 3.43 16.62 2.57
CA ILE A 82 3.88 16.95 1.22
C ILE A 82 4.25 18.42 1.17
N SER A 83 5.44 18.73 0.64
CA SER A 83 5.89 20.10 0.37
C SER A 83 6.37 20.24 -1.07
N ALA A 84 6.22 21.42 -1.63
CA ALA A 84 6.65 21.72 -2.99
C ALA A 84 7.34 23.08 -3.05
N VAL A 85 8.50 23.12 -3.70
CA VAL A 85 9.26 24.35 -3.93
C VAL A 85 9.66 24.38 -5.39
N CYS A 86 9.35 25.49 -6.08
CA CYS A 86 9.86 25.75 -7.43
C CYS A 86 10.91 26.84 -7.34
N ASN A 87 12.14 26.52 -7.72
CA ASN A 87 13.23 27.49 -7.79
C ASN A 87 14.02 27.29 -9.08
N ASP A 88 14.44 28.39 -9.71
CA ASP A 88 15.26 28.40 -10.92
C ASP A 88 14.73 27.51 -12.06
N GLY A 89 13.40 27.44 -12.19
CA GLY A 89 12.74 26.62 -13.23
C GLY A 89 12.72 25.13 -12.94
N VAL A 90 13.00 24.70 -11.71
CA VAL A 90 12.91 23.30 -11.26
C VAL A 90 11.95 23.19 -10.09
N LEU A 91 10.93 22.34 -10.25
CA LEU A 91 10.01 21.99 -9.17
C LEU A 91 10.56 20.80 -8.40
N LYS A 92 10.69 20.95 -7.08
CA LYS A 92 10.97 19.86 -6.15
C LYS A 92 9.75 19.60 -5.28
N VAL A 93 9.16 18.41 -5.39
CA VAL A 93 8.11 17.93 -4.49
C VAL A 93 8.71 16.92 -3.54
N THR A 94 8.56 17.13 -2.23
CA THR A 94 9.06 16.23 -1.19
C THR A 94 7.88 15.61 -0.47
N VAL A 95 7.88 14.30 -0.36
CA VAL A 95 6.90 13.50 0.38
C VAL A 95 7.65 12.76 1.48
N GLU A 96 7.37 13.08 2.74
CA GLU A 96 7.99 12.35 3.86
C GLU A 96 7.56 10.88 3.87
N LYS A 97 8.38 10.02 4.49
CA LYS A 97 8.00 8.64 4.76
C LYS A 97 7.33 8.55 6.12
N LEU A 98 6.30 7.71 6.20
CA LEU A 98 5.72 7.30 7.47
C LEU A 98 6.80 6.66 8.35
N PRO A 99 6.74 6.89 9.68
CA PRO A 99 7.65 6.23 10.60
C PRO A 99 7.53 4.70 10.43
N PRO A 100 8.64 3.96 10.54
CA PRO A 100 8.60 2.51 10.45
C PRO A 100 7.62 1.97 11.51
N PRO A 101 6.79 0.98 11.16
CA PRO A 101 5.83 0.41 12.11
C PRO A 101 6.58 -0.07 13.34
N GLU A 102 6.01 0.18 14.52
CA GLU A 102 6.59 -0.31 15.76
C GLU A 102 6.83 -1.83 15.66
N PRO A 103 7.96 -2.33 16.17
CA PRO A 103 8.26 -3.76 16.12
C PRO A 103 7.12 -4.51 16.80
N LYS A 104 6.35 -5.28 16.01
CA LYS A 104 5.25 -6.09 16.53
C LYS A 104 5.85 -7.08 17.52
N LYS A 105 5.44 -6.99 18.79
CA LYS A 105 5.81 -7.96 19.82
C LYS A 105 5.45 -9.37 19.31
N PRO A 106 6.32 -10.37 19.50
CA PRO A 106 6.05 -11.72 19.03
C PRO A 106 4.72 -12.21 19.61
N LYS A 107 3.77 -12.56 18.74
CA LYS A 107 2.53 -13.21 19.16
C LYS A 107 2.85 -14.68 19.37
N THR A 108 2.79 -15.12 20.63
CA THR A 108 2.84 -16.55 20.94
C THR A 108 1.50 -17.15 20.56
N ILE A 109 1.51 -18.08 19.61
CA ILE A 109 0.33 -18.83 19.20
C ILE A 109 0.31 -20.13 20.01
N GLN A 110 -0.76 -20.35 20.76
CA GLN A 110 -0.95 -21.62 21.44
C GLN A 110 -1.27 -22.70 20.40
N VAL A 111 -0.49 -23.78 20.41
CA VAL A 111 -0.74 -24.93 19.55
C VAL A 111 -1.85 -25.76 20.17
N GLY A 112 -3.01 -25.79 19.52
CA GLY A 112 -4.09 -26.70 19.88
C GLY A 112 -3.66 -28.13 19.56
N LEU A 113 -3.59 -28.98 20.59
CA LEU A 113 -3.38 -30.42 20.39
C LEU A 113 -4.65 -31.02 19.81
N SER A 114 -4.63 -31.37 18.52
CA SER A 114 -5.57 -32.34 17.99
C SER A 114 -5.18 -33.70 18.56
N ILE A 115 -5.88 -34.12 19.61
CA ILE A 115 -5.72 -35.47 20.13
C ILE A 115 -6.31 -36.42 19.09
N PHE A 116 -5.47 -36.93 18.20
CA PHE A 116 -5.80 -38.10 17.40
C PHE A 116 -5.85 -39.28 18.37
N ARG A 117 -7.04 -39.63 18.86
CA ARG A 117 -7.23 -40.85 19.65
C ARG A 117 -7.53 -42.01 18.68
N PRO A 118 -6.55 -42.87 18.34
CA PRO A 118 -6.77 -43.99 17.44
C PRO A 118 -7.82 -44.99 17.97
N GLU A 119 -7.99 -45.09 19.29
CA GLU A 119 -8.98 -45.97 19.94
C GLU A 119 -10.44 -45.64 19.57
N VAL A 120 -10.74 -44.37 19.23
CA VAL A 120 -12.11 -43.96 18.85
C VAL A 120 -12.43 -44.41 17.41
N GLN A 121 -11.41 -44.63 16.58
CA GLN A 121 -11.58 -45.18 15.23
C GLN A 121 -11.82 -46.68 15.24
N GLU A 122 -11.19 -47.44 16.16
CA GLU A 122 -11.45 -48.88 16.30
C GLU A 122 -12.88 -49.14 16.78
N ILE A 123 -13.38 -48.37 17.75
CA ILE A 123 -14.77 -48.48 18.22
C ILE A 123 -15.76 -48.12 17.09
N ALA A 124 -15.47 -47.09 16.30
CA ALA A 124 -16.32 -46.71 15.16
C ALA A 124 -16.35 -47.78 14.06
N MET A 125 -15.26 -48.54 13.86
CA MET A 125 -15.20 -49.66 12.91
C MET A 125 -15.90 -50.93 13.43
N GLU A 126 -15.82 -51.23 14.73
CA GLU A 126 -16.55 -52.38 15.32
C GLU A 126 -18.07 -52.20 15.29
N ILE A 127 -18.58 -50.96 15.42
CA ILE A 127 -20.02 -50.67 15.38
C ILE A 127 -20.62 -50.94 13.99
N THR A 128 -19.85 -50.82 12.92
CA THR A 128 -20.32 -51.15 11.57
C THR A 128 -20.47 -52.66 11.31
N ASN A 129 -19.92 -53.51 12.18
CA ASN A 129 -19.96 -54.97 12.06
C ASN A 129 -20.89 -55.66 13.08
N GLY A 130 -21.90 -54.95 13.58
CA GLY A 130 -23.13 -55.55 14.12
C GLY A 130 -22.95 -56.48 15.32
N ASN A 131 -22.86 -55.91 16.53
CA ASN A 131 -23.24 -56.60 17.76
C ASN A 131 -23.80 -55.62 18.80
N ASN A 132 -24.97 -55.95 19.35
CA ASN A 132 -25.81 -55.08 20.22
C ASN A 132 -25.28 -54.85 21.65
N GLU A 133 -24.07 -55.30 22.00
CA GLU A 133 -23.43 -54.97 23.29
C GLU A 133 -22.69 -53.61 23.28
N SER A 134 -22.60 -52.96 22.13
CA SER A 134 -21.82 -51.74 21.89
C SER A 134 -22.46 -50.44 22.40
N MET A 135 -23.77 -50.42 22.72
CA MET A 135 -24.44 -49.23 23.27
C MET A 135 -24.00 -48.87 24.69
N TYR A 136 -23.81 -49.85 25.58
CA TYR A 136 -23.47 -49.60 26.99
C TYR A 136 -22.04 -49.08 27.20
N LYS A 137 -21.13 -49.36 26.27
CA LYS A 137 -19.75 -48.84 26.29
C LYS A 137 -19.65 -47.39 25.81
N MET A 138 -20.67 -46.90 25.11
CA MET A 138 -20.69 -45.55 24.54
C MET A 138 -21.01 -44.50 25.63
N ASP A 139 -21.99 -44.76 26.49
CA ASP A 139 -22.36 -43.85 27.59
C ASP A 139 -21.24 -43.69 28.62
N THR A 140 -20.59 -44.79 29.00
CA THR A 140 -19.46 -44.75 29.94
C THR A 140 -18.25 -44.00 29.38
N ALA A 141 -17.95 -44.15 28.09
CA ALA A 141 -16.87 -43.40 27.44
C ALA A 141 -17.19 -41.89 27.30
N TRP A 142 -18.45 -41.54 27.02
CA TRP A 142 -18.92 -40.15 26.94
C TRP A 142 -18.89 -39.44 28.30
N ASP A 143 -19.30 -40.11 29.38
CA ASP A 143 -19.25 -39.55 30.74
C ASP A 143 -17.82 -39.39 31.25
N THR A 144 -16.94 -40.34 30.93
CA THR A 144 -15.50 -40.24 31.28
C THR A 144 -14.81 -39.11 30.50
N TRP A 145 -15.24 -38.84 29.27
CA TRP A 145 -14.73 -37.72 28.46
C TRP A 145 -15.21 -36.36 28.98
N LYS A 146 -16.49 -36.21 29.33
CA LYS A 146 -17.02 -34.97 29.94
C LYS A 146 -16.31 -34.63 31.25
N ASN A 147 -16.09 -35.61 32.12
CA ASN A 147 -15.41 -35.42 33.41
C ASN A 147 -13.94 -35.01 33.27
N ASN A 148 -13.24 -35.49 32.23
CA ASN A 148 -11.86 -35.09 31.96
C ASN A 148 -11.72 -33.73 31.25
N LEU A 149 -12.74 -33.26 30.53
CA LEU A 149 -12.72 -31.92 29.95
C LEU A 149 -12.95 -30.83 31.00
N SER A 150 -13.76 -31.12 32.02
CA SER A 150 -13.96 -30.23 33.16
C SER A 150 -12.72 -30.04 34.03
N SER A 151 -11.75 -30.97 34.03
CA SER A 151 -10.51 -30.85 34.81
C SER A 151 -9.38 -30.09 34.09
N ILE A 152 -9.57 -29.74 32.82
CA ILE A 152 -8.61 -28.99 31.99
C ILE A 152 -9.00 -27.50 31.91
N ALA A 153 -10.18 -27.14 32.40
CA ALA A 153 -10.72 -25.78 32.37
C ALA A 153 -10.56 -24.97 33.69
N GLU A 154 -9.81 -25.49 34.68
CA GLU A 154 -9.37 -24.76 35.89
C GLU A 154 -7.89 -24.39 35.82
#